data_AF-A0A9D5N871-F1
#
_entry.id   AF-A0A9D5N871-F1
#
_cell.length_a   1.000
_cell.length_b   1.000
_cell.length_c   1.000
_cell.angle_alpha   90.00
_cell.angle_beta   90.00
_cell.angle_gamma   90.00
#
_symmetry.space_group_name_H-M   'P 1'
#
loop_
_entity.id
_entity.type
_entity.pdbx_description
1 polymer ?
#
loop_
_entity_poly.entity_id
_entity_poly.type
_entity_poly.pdbx_seq_one_letter_code
_entity_poly.pdbx_strand_id
1 'polypeptide(L)'
;MNNENKSVLRKITDKVYGGLDMSWRNVILFAVGTAVITTIFLVVPIFKDTSFERMGITFEAWIFFAVIIMANCKTPLDSALKTFVFFLISQPLIYLFQVPFSSMGWGLFGYYRYWFLLTLATFPAAYIGWYIRKKNWLSLLILLPVLWLLTSDYVGCFRSAFRHFPHLIVTAFFCLGQVLLYLYTFTENLIQKILGFFIPLAVIVIMMLIGPRMEVSGTNYLPDELYLSENAAVVMEQTDKAKVEISQSGEMPVLYVTATALGEYPFSIVDGEKTYHYILVIDENDNGSTRVDIIRAD
;
A
#
# COMPACT_ATOMS: atom_id res chain seq x y z
N MET A 1 -35.98 -25.35 4.88
CA MET A 1 -35.34 -25.91 3.67
C MET A 1 -33.84 -26.04 3.93
N ASN A 2 -33.40 -27.31 4.06
CA ASN A 2 -32.08 -27.89 4.34
C ASN A 2 -30.84 -27.01 4.57
N ASN A 3 -30.34 -27.03 5.80
CA ASN A 3 -29.00 -26.54 6.19
C ASN A 3 -27.88 -27.59 5.93
N GLU A 4 -28.23 -28.80 5.49
CA GLU A 4 -27.29 -29.94 5.43
C GLU A 4 -26.37 -29.96 4.20
N ASN A 5 -26.71 -29.25 3.12
CA ASN A 5 -25.96 -29.34 1.84
C ASN A 5 -25.12 -28.10 1.48
N LYS A 6 -24.81 -27.23 2.46
CA LYS A 6 -23.87 -26.11 2.23
C LYS A 6 -22.44 -26.63 2.30
N SER A 7 -21.61 -26.30 1.29
CA SER A 7 -20.17 -26.58 1.32
C SER A 7 -19.53 -25.99 2.59
N VAL A 8 -18.47 -26.63 3.09
CA VAL A 8 -17.74 -26.19 4.29
C VAL A 8 -17.31 -24.72 4.16
N LEU A 9 -16.83 -24.35 2.97
CA LEU A 9 -16.45 -22.97 2.65
C LEU A 9 -17.62 -22.00 2.85
N ARG A 10 -18.83 -22.34 2.38
CA ARG A 10 -20.00 -21.47 2.55
C ARG A 10 -20.40 -21.29 4.02
N LYS A 11 -20.26 -22.34 4.84
CA LYS A 11 -20.52 -22.25 6.28
C LYS A 11 -19.54 -21.30 6.97
N ILE A 12 -18.26 -21.35 6.59
CA ILE A 12 -17.23 -20.45 7.12
C ILE A 12 -17.51 -19.01 6.69
N THR A 13 -17.76 -18.77 5.40
CA THR A 13 -18.02 -17.40 4.90
C THR A 13 -19.29 -16.80 5.48
N ASP A 14 -20.37 -17.59 5.61
CA ASP A 14 -21.62 -17.11 6.22
C ASP A 14 -21.41 -16.76 7.71
N LYS A 15 -20.53 -17.50 8.42
CA LYS A 15 -20.15 -17.20 9.80
C LYS A 15 -19.33 -15.93 9.92
N VAL A 16 -18.37 -15.70 9.02
CA VAL A 16 -17.48 -14.53 9.03
C VAL A 16 -18.19 -13.26 8.55
N TYR A 17 -19.07 -13.34 7.54
CA TYR A 17 -19.71 -12.18 6.88
C TYR A 17 -21.23 -12.14 7.10
N GLY A 18 -21.66 -12.29 8.36
CA GLY A 18 -23.06 -12.22 8.74
C GLY A 18 -23.41 -12.95 10.05
N GLY A 19 -22.46 -13.72 10.60
CA GLY A 19 -22.63 -14.50 11.83
C GLY A 19 -21.88 -13.96 13.05
N LEU A 20 -21.11 -12.88 12.92
CA LEU A 20 -20.40 -12.26 14.04
C LEU A 20 -21.27 -11.17 14.69
N ASP A 21 -21.33 -11.17 16.02
CA ASP A 21 -21.97 -10.07 16.75
C ASP A 21 -21.03 -8.86 16.80
N MET A 22 -21.30 -7.86 15.96
CA MET A 22 -20.58 -6.59 15.97
C MET A 22 -21.15 -5.63 17.03
N SER A 23 -21.18 -6.04 18.30
CA SER A 23 -21.48 -5.12 19.40
C SER A 23 -20.36 -4.09 19.58
N TRP A 24 -20.65 -2.95 20.21
CA TRP A 24 -19.64 -1.90 20.46
C TRP A 24 -18.41 -2.43 21.21
N ARG A 25 -18.63 -3.29 22.20
CA ARG A 25 -17.55 -3.96 22.94
C ARG A 25 -16.66 -4.78 22.01
N ASN A 26 -17.26 -5.57 21.12
CA ASN A 26 -16.50 -6.42 20.20
C ASN A 26 -15.74 -5.59 19.16
N VAL A 27 -16.31 -4.48 18.67
CA VAL A 27 -15.63 -3.55 17.76
C VAL A 27 -14.41 -2.92 18.43
N ILE A 28 -14.54 -2.48 19.69
CA ILE A 28 -13.41 -1.90 20.45
C ILE A 28 -12.32 -2.96 20.67
N LEU A 29 -12.68 -4.17 21.11
CA LEU A 29 -11.72 -5.26 21.31
C LEU A 29 -11.02 -5.64 19.99
N PHE A 30 -11.76 -5.65 18.88
CA PHE A 30 -11.22 -5.91 17.57
C PHE A 30 -10.25 -4.82 17.11
N ALA A 31 -10.57 -3.54 17.34
CA ALA A 31 -9.70 -2.41 17.04
C ALA A 31 -8.39 -2.45 17.86
N VAL A 32 -8.47 -2.75 19.15
CA VAL A 32 -7.30 -2.88 20.02
C VAL A 32 -6.44 -4.09 19.61
N GLY A 33 -7.07 -5.25 19.36
CA GLY A 33 -6.35 -6.46 18.97
C GLY A 33 -5.65 -6.32 17.62
N THR A 34 -6.32 -5.72 16.63
CA THR A 34 -5.70 -5.41 15.34
C THR A 34 -4.56 -4.41 15.47
N ALA A 35 -4.71 -3.35 16.29
CA ALA A 35 -3.63 -2.42 16.57
C ALA A 35 -2.39 -3.11 17.16
N VAL A 36 -2.56 -3.98 18.15
CA VAL A 36 -1.46 -4.74 18.76
C VAL A 36 -0.75 -5.62 17.74
N ILE A 37 -1.51 -6.40 16.94
CA ILE A 37 -0.93 -7.29 15.92
C ILE A 37 -0.18 -6.48 14.87
N THR A 38 -0.77 -5.38 14.39
CA THR A 38 -0.12 -4.51 13.41
C THR A 38 1.17 -3.90 13.97
N THR A 39 1.17 -3.41 15.21
CA THR A 39 2.39 -2.91 15.84
C THR A 39 3.46 -4.00 15.93
N ILE A 40 3.11 -5.24 16.27
CA ILE A 40 4.06 -6.36 16.30
C ILE A 40 4.72 -6.53 14.92
N PHE A 41 3.93 -6.49 13.84
CA PHE A 41 4.47 -6.57 12.48
C PHE A 41 5.36 -5.40 12.09
N LEU A 42 5.12 -4.21 12.64
CA LEU A 42 5.91 -3.00 12.34
C LEU A 42 7.17 -2.85 13.20
N VAL A 43 7.19 -3.42 14.40
CA VAL A 43 8.27 -3.20 15.38
C VAL A 43 9.24 -4.38 15.46
N VAL A 44 8.75 -5.62 15.36
CA VAL A 44 9.61 -6.78 15.59
C VAL A 44 10.51 -7.00 14.36
N PRO A 45 11.85 -7.02 14.51
CA PRO A 45 12.78 -7.07 13.37
C PRO A 45 12.60 -8.26 12.44
N ILE A 46 12.06 -9.39 12.92
CA ILE A 46 11.81 -10.58 12.10
C ILE A 46 10.79 -10.33 10.97
N PHE A 47 9.95 -9.30 11.11
CA PHE A 47 8.95 -8.94 10.10
C PHE A 47 9.44 -7.85 9.15
N LYS A 48 10.63 -7.28 9.39
CA LYS A 48 11.19 -6.23 8.55
C LYS A 48 11.43 -6.74 7.12
N ASP A 49 11.07 -5.94 6.13
CA ASP A 49 11.13 -6.25 4.70
C ASP A 49 10.39 -7.56 4.38
N THR A 50 9.25 -7.80 5.05
CA THR A 50 8.40 -8.97 4.79
C THR A 50 6.97 -8.57 4.43
N SER A 51 6.20 -9.56 3.99
CA SER A 51 4.75 -9.42 3.82
C SER A 51 4.02 -8.88 5.04
N PHE A 52 4.49 -9.21 6.25
CA PHE A 52 3.80 -8.85 7.48
C PHE A 52 3.96 -7.37 7.81
N GLU A 53 5.18 -6.83 7.69
CA GLU A 53 5.40 -5.38 7.81
C GLU A 53 4.58 -4.64 6.76
N ARG A 54 4.60 -5.08 5.50
CA ARG A 54 3.80 -4.44 4.45
C ARG A 54 2.31 -4.42 4.79
N MET A 55 1.74 -5.54 5.23
CA MET A 55 0.33 -5.61 5.66
C MET A 55 -0.01 -4.64 6.82
N GLY A 56 0.98 -4.22 7.60
CA GLY A 56 0.81 -3.19 8.63
C GLY A 56 0.78 -1.76 8.10
N ILE A 57 1.31 -1.53 6.89
CA ILE A 57 1.47 -0.22 6.26
C ILE A 57 0.42 0.01 5.15
N THR A 58 0.06 -1.04 4.39
CA THR A 58 -0.80 -0.94 3.20
C THR A 58 -2.27 -1.30 3.46
N PHE A 59 -3.14 -0.98 2.50
CA PHE A 59 -4.60 -0.96 2.72
C PHE A 59 -5.29 -2.33 2.70
N GLU A 60 -4.67 -3.38 2.17
CA GLU A 60 -5.33 -4.66 1.93
C GLU A 60 -5.85 -5.33 3.21
N ALA A 61 -5.11 -5.22 4.32
CA ALA A 61 -5.54 -5.74 5.61
C ALA A 61 -6.66 -4.89 6.23
N TRP A 62 -6.58 -3.58 6.05
CA TRP A 62 -7.58 -2.62 6.53
C TRP A 62 -8.92 -2.77 5.81
N ILE A 63 -8.87 -2.98 4.49
CA ILE A 63 -10.05 -3.32 3.67
C ILE A 63 -10.68 -4.61 4.19
N PHE A 64 -9.87 -5.64 4.46
CA PHE A 64 -10.35 -6.91 5.00
C PHE A 64 -11.12 -6.72 6.32
N PHE A 65 -10.55 -6.00 7.27
CA PHE A 65 -11.21 -5.71 8.55
C PHE A 65 -12.48 -4.86 8.38
N ALA A 66 -12.45 -3.86 7.51
CA ALA A 66 -13.63 -3.05 7.20
C ALA A 66 -14.76 -3.91 6.64
N VAL A 67 -14.49 -4.79 5.66
CA VAL A 67 -15.51 -5.66 5.04
C VAL A 67 -16.13 -6.61 6.06
N ILE A 68 -15.34 -7.15 7.00
CA ILE A 68 -15.86 -7.97 8.10
C ILE A 68 -16.84 -7.16 8.95
N ILE A 69 -16.48 -5.96 9.39
CA ILE A 69 -17.36 -5.12 10.22
C ILE A 69 -18.65 -4.80 9.45
N MET A 70 -18.52 -4.27 8.24
CA MET A 70 -19.65 -3.84 7.41
C MET A 70 -20.65 -4.97 7.15
N ALA A 71 -20.16 -6.16 6.80
CA ALA A 71 -21.01 -7.30 6.46
C ALA A 71 -21.82 -7.83 7.66
N ASN A 72 -21.35 -7.61 8.89
CA ASN A 72 -22.00 -8.08 10.11
C ASN A 72 -22.89 -7.02 10.79
N CYS A 73 -22.88 -5.76 10.32
CA CYS A 73 -23.71 -4.70 10.87
C CYS A 73 -25.17 -4.76 10.40
N LYS A 74 -26.11 -4.27 11.21
CA LYS A 74 -27.56 -4.39 10.91
C LYS A 74 -28.08 -3.31 9.96
N THR A 75 -27.48 -2.13 9.96
CA THR A 75 -27.90 -0.99 9.14
C THR A 75 -26.69 -0.29 8.51
N PRO A 76 -26.87 0.49 7.43
CA PRO A 76 -25.80 1.29 6.83
C PRO A 76 -25.15 2.26 7.83
N LEU A 77 -25.94 2.91 8.68
CA LEU A 77 -25.42 3.83 9.68
C LEU A 77 -24.62 3.12 10.78
N ASP A 78 -25.10 1.97 11.23
CA ASP A 78 -24.40 1.12 12.21
C ASP A 78 -23.04 0.64 11.66
N SER A 79 -23.01 0.25 10.38
CA SER A 79 -21.80 -0.09 9.64
C SER A 79 -20.80 1.08 9.56
N ALA A 80 -21.29 2.26 9.18
CA ALA A 80 -20.49 3.48 9.08
C ALA A 80 -19.86 3.86 10.42
N LEU A 81 -20.67 3.91 11.48
CA LEU A 81 -20.23 4.28 12.82
C LEU A 81 -19.22 3.28 13.39
N LYS A 82 -19.47 1.97 13.27
CA LYS A 82 -18.56 0.95 13.81
C LYS A 82 -17.26 0.85 13.04
N THR A 83 -17.30 0.97 11.72
CA THR A 83 -16.08 1.00 10.90
C THR A 83 -15.27 2.26 11.21
N PHE A 84 -15.92 3.42 11.29
CA PHE A 84 -15.27 4.66 11.69
C PHE A 84 -14.60 4.56 13.06
N VAL A 85 -15.32 4.09 14.08
CA VAL A 85 -14.78 3.91 15.44
C VAL A 85 -13.65 2.88 15.47
N PHE A 86 -13.73 1.81 14.68
CA PHE A 86 -12.65 0.84 14.54
C PHE A 86 -11.35 1.51 14.07
N PHE A 87 -11.40 2.33 13.01
CA PHE A 87 -10.23 3.06 12.52
C PHE A 87 -9.78 4.17 13.49
N LEU A 88 -10.74 4.89 14.09
CA LEU A 88 -10.47 5.95 15.06
C LEU A 88 -9.72 5.44 16.30
N ILE A 89 -9.93 4.18 16.68
CA ILE A 89 -9.21 3.54 17.79
C ILE A 89 -7.91 2.90 17.30
N SER A 90 -7.97 2.06 16.26
CA SER A 90 -6.83 1.24 15.84
C SER A 90 -5.65 2.08 15.35
N GLN A 91 -5.90 3.10 14.51
CA GLN A 91 -4.85 3.89 13.88
C GLN A 91 -3.99 4.66 14.90
N PRO A 92 -4.54 5.49 15.82
CA PRO A 92 -3.70 6.18 16.79
C PRO A 92 -3.05 5.23 17.81
N LEU A 93 -3.69 4.10 18.15
CA LEU A 93 -3.06 3.10 19.02
C LEU A 93 -1.83 2.47 18.39
N ILE A 94 -1.85 2.18 17.09
CA ILE A 94 -0.67 1.67 16.37
C ILE A 94 0.51 2.61 16.49
N TYR A 95 0.29 3.92 16.33
CA TYR A 95 1.33 4.93 16.52
C TYR A 95 1.80 4.97 17.97
N LEU A 96 0.86 5.00 18.93
CA LEU A 96 1.18 5.04 20.36
C LEU A 96 2.04 3.85 20.80
N PHE A 97 1.72 2.64 20.33
CA PHE A 97 2.49 1.45 20.66
C PHE A 97 3.86 1.40 19.98
N GLN A 98 4.05 2.08 18.85
CA GLN A 98 5.35 2.19 18.17
C GLN A 98 6.29 3.22 18.81
N VAL A 99 5.77 4.26 19.47
CA VAL A 99 6.57 5.33 20.10
C VAL A 99 7.77 4.80 20.91
N PRO A 100 7.62 3.84 21.85
CA PRO A 100 8.75 3.38 22.67
C PRO A 100 9.81 2.59 21.89
N PHE A 101 9.54 2.18 20.66
CA PHE A 101 10.43 1.36 19.83
C PHE A 101 10.94 2.08 18.58
N SER A 102 10.50 3.33 18.34
CA SER A 102 10.88 4.12 17.17
C SER A 102 11.94 5.15 17.52
N SER A 103 12.95 5.29 16.65
CA SER A 103 13.97 6.35 16.74
C SER A 103 13.38 7.76 16.63
N MET A 104 12.20 7.92 16.00
CA MET A 104 11.49 9.20 15.91
C MET A 104 10.65 9.50 17.16
N GLY A 105 10.43 8.53 18.05
CA GLY A 105 9.55 8.66 19.22
C GLY A 105 8.17 9.23 18.86
N TRP A 106 7.78 10.32 19.52
CA TRP A 106 6.52 11.02 19.28
C TRP A 106 6.39 11.67 17.89
N GLY A 107 7.51 11.87 17.18
CA GLY A 107 7.52 12.41 15.81
C GLY A 107 6.71 11.55 14.83
N LEU A 108 6.51 10.27 15.12
CA LEU A 108 5.66 9.35 14.35
C LEU A 108 4.23 9.85 14.15
N PHE A 109 3.68 10.62 15.10
CA PHE A 109 2.33 11.16 14.98
C PHE A 109 2.19 12.21 13.86
N GLY A 110 3.30 12.70 13.28
CA GLY A 110 3.27 13.50 12.06
C GLY A 110 2.59 12.78 10.89
N TYR A 111 2.80 11.46 10.78
CA TYR A 111 2.20 10.63 9.72
C TYR A 111 0.72 10.32 9.96
N TYR A 112 0.22 10.47 11.20
CA TYR A 112 -1.17 10.20 11.55
C TYR A 112 -2.15 11.12 10.82
N ARG A 113 -1.74 12.32 10.39
CA ARG A 113 -2.60 13.26 9.66
C ARG A 113 -3.22 12.61 8.41
N TYR A 114 -2.44 11.85 7.66
CA TYR A 114 -2.93 11.13 6.48
C TYR A 114 -3.95 10.04 6.87
N TRP A 115 -3.64 9.25 7.88
CA TRP A 115 -4.53 8.21 8.40
C TRP A 115 -5.82 8.74 9.02
N PHE A 116 -5.78 9.94 9.60
CA PHE A 116 -6.96 10.60 10.13
C PHE A 116 -7.95 10.97 9.00
N LEU A 117 -7.45 11.48 7.87
CA LEU A 117 -8.28 11.75 6.69
C LEU A 117 -8.92 10.48 6.15
N LEU A 118 -8.16 9.39 6.09
CA LEU A 118 -8.68 8.08 5.68
C LEU A 118 -9.71 7.54 6.68
N THR A 119 -9.46 7.70 7.98
CA THR A 119 -10.41 7.36 9.04
C THR A 119 -11.73 8.10 8.82
N LEU A 120 -11.69 9.39 8.51
CA LEU A 120 -12.90 10.15 8.18
C LEU A 120 -13.61 9.61 6.92
N ALA A 121 -12.85 9.28 5.88
CA ALA A 121 -13.38 8.70 4.65
C ALA A 121 -14.02 7.31 4.85
N THR A 122 -13.65 6.58 5.91
CA THR A 122 -14.26 5.28 6.21
C THR A 122 -15.74 5.41 6.55
N PHE A 123 -16.21 6.55 7.06
CA PHE A 123 -17.62 6.74 7.40
C PHE A 123 -18.54 6.66 6.15
N PRO A 124 -18.38 7.52 5.12
CA PRO A 124 -19.19 7.40 3.91
C PRO A 124 -18.90 6.10 3.14
N ALA A 125 -17.64 5.66 3.10
CA ALA A 125 -17.28 4.41 2.43
C ALA A 125 -17.98 3.20 3.06
N ALA A 126 -18.06 3.12 4.39
CA ALA A 126 -18.69 2.01 5.09
C ALA A 126 -20.22 2.07 5.12
N TYR A 127 -20.79 3.27 5.00
CA TYR A 127 -22.22 3.44 4.77
C TYR A 127 -22.63 2.83 3.43
N ILE A 128 -21.92 3.17 2.35
CA ILE A 128 -22.15 2.62 1.01
C ILE A 128 -21.78 1.13 0.97
N GLY A 129 -20.62 0.79 1.54
CA GLY A 129 -20.07 -0.56 1.58
C GLY A 129 -20.99 -1.57 2.24
N TRP A 130 -21.84 -1.17 3.18
CA TRP A 130 -22.86 -2.06 3.77
C TRP A 130 -23.76 -2.74 2.73
N TYR A 131 -24.03 -2.09 1.59
CA TYR A 131 -24.89 -2.62 0.54
C TYR A 131 -24.28 -3.81 -0.24
N ILE A 132 -23.01 -4.18 -0.02
CA ILE A 132 -22.43 -5.42 -0.59
C ILE A 132 -23.18 -6.67 -0.13
N ARG A 133 -23.86 -6.62 1.03
CA ARG A 133 -24.65 -7.73 1.57
C ARG A 133 -25.90 -8.07 0.75
N LYS A 134 -26.33 -7.17 -0.13
CA LYS A 134 -27.52 -7.39 -0.98
C LYS A 134 -27.28 -8.44 -2.06
N LYS A 135 -26.00 -8.78 -2.32
CA LYS A 135 -25.54 -9.81 -3.27
C LYS A 135 -26.14 -9.68 -4.67
N ASN A 136 -26.37 -8.44 -5.08
CA ASN A 136 -26.95 -8.08 -6.37
C ASN A 136 -25.97 -7.22 -7.18
N TRP A 137 -26.41 -6.65 -8.31
CA TRP A 137 -25.57 -5.82 -9.17
C TRP A 137 -24.98 -4.59 -8.47
N LEU A 138 -25.70 -4.02 -7.49
CA LEU A 138 -25.18 -2.91 -6.69
C LEU A 138 -23.99 -3.37 -5.84
N SER A 139 -24.05 -4.59 -5.29
CA SER A 139 -22.96 -5.18 -4.52
C SER A 139 -21.71 -5.34 -5.38
N LEU A 140 -21.86 -5.81 -6.63
CA LEU A 140 -20.74 -5.90 -7.56
C LEU A 140 -20.16 -4.51 -7.90
N LEU A 141 -21.02 -3.53 -8.16
CA LEU A 141 -20.60 -2.15 -8.46
C LEU A 141 -19.76 -1.54 -7.33
N ILE A 142 -20.19 -1.74 -6.08
CA ILE A 142 -19.48 -1.25 -4.88
C ILE A 142 -18.15 -2.00 -4.69
N LEU A 143 -18.08 -3.27 -5.07
CA LEU A 143 -16.86 -4.06 -4.97
C LEU A 143 -15.84 -3.74 -6.07
N LEU A 144 -16.23 -3.18 -7.22
CA LEU A 144 -15.30 -2.86 -8.32
C LEU A 144 -14.02 -2.14 -7.89
N PRO A 145 -14.07 -0.99 -7.17
CA PRO A 145 -12.86 -0.29 -6.75
C PRO A 145 -12.00 -1.13 -5.80
N VAL A 146 -12.62 -1.94 -4.95
CA VAL A 146 -11.92 -2.83 -4.02
C VAL A 146 -11.22 -3.97 -4.78
N LEU A 147 -11.90 -4.59 -5.74
CA LEU A 147 -11.32 -5.63 -6.59
C LEU A 147 -10.18 -5.09 -7.44
N TRP A 148 -10.33 -3.87 -7.96
CA TRP A 148 -9.28 -3.18 -8.72
C TRP A 148 -8.03 -2.97 -7.86
N LEU A 149 -8.20 -2.36 -6.68
CA LEU A 149 -7.10 -2.06 -5.77
C LEU A 149 -6.41 -3.35 -5.31
N LEU A 150 -7.15 -4.34 -4.81
CA LEU A 150 -6.58 -5.61 -4.35
C LEU A 150 -5.87 -6.38 -5.47
N THR A 151 -6.40 -6.33 -6.70
CA THR A 151 -5.72 -6.96 -7.83
C THR A 151 -4.44 -6.20 -8.22
N SER A 152 -4.45 -4.87 -8.11
CA SER A 152 -3.28 -4.05 -8.36
C SER A 152 -2.17 -4.35 -7.35
N ASP A 153 -2.53 -4.46 -6.07
CA ASP A 153 -1.60 -4.86 -5.00
C ASP A 153 -1.10 -6.29 -5.19
N TYR A 154 -1.97 -7.22 -5.59
CA TYR A 154 -1.58 -8.59 -5.95
C TYR A 154 -0.51 -8.59 -7.05
N VAL A 155 -0.76 -7.92 -8.18
CA VAL A 155 0.17 -7.89 -9.31
C VAL A 155 1.51 -7.25 -8.89
N GLY A 156 1.46 -6.14 -8.14
CA GLY A 156 2.65 -5.47 -7.62
C GLY A 156 3.48 -6.37 -6.70
N CYS A 157 2.83 -6.98 -5.70
CA CYS A 157 3.51 -7.89 -4.75
C CYS A 157 4.03 -9.14 -5.43
N PHE A 158 3.26 -9.73 -6.34
CA PHE A 158 3.64 -10.95 -7.06
C PHE A 158 4.83 -10.73 -7.99
N ARG A 159 4.91 -9.55 -8.63
CA ARG A 159 6.10 -9.15 -9.38
C ARG A 159 7.33 -8.99 -8.49
N SER A 160 7.18 -8.33 -7.34
CA SER A 160 8.27 -8.21 -6.37
C SER A 160 8.75 -9.59 -5.89
N ALA A 161 7.82 -10.51 -5.61
CA ALA A 161 8.11 -11.88 -5.22
C ALA A 161 8.86 -12.69 -6.28
N PHE A 162 8.59 -12.45 -7.56
CA PHE A 162 9.33 -13.10 -8.65
C PHE A 162 10.76 -12.58 -8.79
N ARG A 163 10.98 -11.29 -8.51
CA ARG A 163 12.32 -10.70 -8.55
C ARG A 163 13.15 -11.09 -7.32
N HIS A 164 12.51 -11.12 -6.15
CA HIS A 164 13.18 -11.36 -4.86
C HIS A 164 12.42 -12.44 -4.08
N PHE A 165 12.52 -13.70 -4.51
CA PHE A 165 11.79 -14.77 -3.82
C PHE A 165 12.32 -14.98 -2.38
N PRO A 166 11.47 -15.09 -1.33
CA PRO A 166 10.00 -15.12 -1.32
C PRO A 166 9.33 -13.79 -0.89
N HIS A 167 10.02 -12.65 -1.04
CA HIS A 167 9.57 -11.33 -0.63
C HIS A 167 8.14 -11.02 -1.10
N LEU A 168 7.26 -10.60 -0.19
CA LEU A 168 5.87 -10.22 -0.46
C LEU A 168 4.91 -11.29 -1.01
N ILE A 169 5.34 -12.56 -1.13
CA ILE A 169 4.50 -13.62 -1.69
C ILE A 169 3.24 -13.88 -0.85
N VAL A 170 3.34 -13.75 0.48
CA VAL A 170 2.21 -13.96 1.39
C VAL A 170 1.17 -12.86 1.19
N THR A 171 1.60 -11.61 1.03
CA THR A 171 0.71 -10.47 0.72
C THR A 171 0.04 -10.65 -0.63
N ALA A 172 0.79 -11.12 -1.65
CA ALA A 172 0.21 -11.42 -2.96
C ALA A 172 -0.93 -12.45 -2.85
N PHE A 173 -0.68 -13.59 -2.20
CA PHE A 173 -1.71 -14.61 -2.00
C PHE A 173 -2.86 -14.12 -1.11
N PHE A 174 -2.59 -13.26 -0.13
CA PHE A 174 -3.61 -12.64 0.71
C PHE A 174 -4.55 -11.76 -0.13
N CYS A 175 -4.02 -10.90 -1.00
CA CYS A 175 -4.82 -10.07 -1.91
C CYS A 175 -5.63 -10.90 -2.90
N LEU A 176 -5.01 -11.89 -3.55
CA LEU A 176 -5.70 -12.80 -4.46
C LEU A 176 -6.82 -13.58 -3.74
N GLY A 177 -6.52 -14.07 -2.53
CA GLY A 177 -7.48 -14.75 -1.67
C GLY A 177 -8.68 -13.87 -1.35
N GLN A 178 -8.47 -12.61 -1.00
CA GLN A 178 -9.55 -11.64 -0.77
C GLN A 178 -10.41 -11.42 -2.01
N VAL A 179 -9.81 -11.23 -3.19
CA VAL A 179 -10.55 -11.07 -4.46
C VAL A 179 -11.48 -12.26 -4.70
N LEU A 180 -10.94 -13.48 -4.59
CA LEU A 180 -11.72 -14.70 -4.78
C LEU A 180 -12.81 -14.85 -3.71
N LEU A 181 -12.49 -14.52 -2.45
CA LEU A 181 -13.40 -14.57 -1.32
C LEU A 181 -14.57 -13.60 -1.47
N TYR A 182 -14.33 -12.36 -1.90
CA TYR A 182 -15.36 -11.35 -2.09
C TYR A 182 -16.28 -11.68 -3.24
N LEU A 183 -15.72 -12.13 -4.37
CA LEU A 183 -16.52 -12.62 -5.49
C LEU A 183 -17.38 -13.81 -5.04
N TYR A 184 -16.81 -14.79 -4.33
CA TYR A 184 -17.55 -15.95 -3.86
C TYR A 184 -18.67 -15.60 -2.86
N THR A 185 -18.41 -14.68 -1.94
CA THR A 185 -19.31 -14.37 -0.81
C THR A 185 -20.43 -13.43 -1.23
N PHE A 186 -20.09 -12.38 -1.98
CA PHE A 186 -20.98 -11.24 -2.25
C PHE A 186 -21.58 -11.22 -3.66
N THR A 187 -21.30 -12.24 -4.48
CA THR A 187 -22.01 -12.43 -5.75
C THR A 187 -22.71 -13.79 -5.75
N GLU A 188 -24.02 -13.79 -5.99
CA GLU A 188 -24.81 -15.04 -6.01
C GLU A 188 -24.92 -15.62 -7.41
N ASN A 189 -25.22 -14.76 -8.39
CA ASN A 189 -25.47 -15.16 -9.76
C ASN A 189 -24.17 -15.52 -10.50
N LEU A 190 -24.22 -16.57 -11.33
CA LEU A 190 -23.08 -17.01 -12.14
C LEU A 190 -22.59 -15.90 -13.08
N ILE A 191 -23.50 -15.14 -13.69
CA ILE A 191 -23.16 -14.01 -14.58
C ILE A 191 -22.39 -12.92 -13.81
N GLN A 192 -22.80 -12.61 -12.58
CA GLN A 192 -22.10 -11.63 -11.73
C GLN A 192 -20.71 -12.13 -11.34
N LYS A 193 -20.55 -13.42 -11.07
CA LYS A 193 -19.23 -14.03 -10.80
C LYS A 193 -18.30 -13.92 -12.00
N ILE A 194 -18.81 -14.25 -13.19
CA ILE A 194 -18.06 -14.19 -14.44
C ILE A 194 -17.64 -12.74 -14.73
N LEU A 195 -18.58 -11.79 -14.69
CA LEU A 195 -18.25 -10.38 -14.91
C LEU A 195 -17.33 -9.83 -13.84
N GLY A 196 -17.55 -10.19 -12.58
CA GLY A 196 -16.70 -9.85 -11.45
C GLY A 196 -15.26 -10.34 -11.62
N PHE A 197 -15.07 -11.49 -12.26
CA PHE A 197 -13.75 -12.06 -12.57
C PHE A 197 -13.03 -11.33 -13.71
N PHE A 198 -13.78 -10.78 -14.68
CA PHE A 198 -13.18 -9.99 -15.77
C PHE A 198 -12.50 -8.71 -15.27
N ILE A 199 -12.91 -8.14 -14.13
CA ILE A 199 -12.24 -6.96 -13.57
C ILE A 199 -10.81 -7.27 -13.12
N PRO A 200 -10.55 -8.24 -12.22
CA PRO A 200 -9.17 -8.65 -11.92
C PRO A 200 -8.38 -9.03 -13.16
N LEU A 201 -8.98 -9.77 -14.11
CA LEU A 201 -8.30 -10.15 -15.35
C LEU A 201 -7.87 -8.92 -16.17
N ALA A 202 -8.77 -7.95 -16.33
CA ALA A 202 -8.47 -6.71 -17.03
C ALA A 202 -7.35 -5.91 -16.32
N VAL A 203 -7.38 -5.82 -14.99
CA VAL A 203 -6.31 -5.18 -14.20
C VAL A 203 -4.97 -5.85 -14.44
N ILE A 204 -4.93 -7.19 -14.38
CA ILE A 204 -3.71 -7.97 -14.64
C ILE A 204 -3.18 -7.66 -16.04
N VAL A 205 -4.04 -7.71 -17.06
CA VAL A 205 -3.66 -7.42 -18.46
C VAL A 205 -3.16 -5.98 -18.60
N ILE A 206 -3.91 -5.00 -18.09
CA ILE A 206 -3.53 -3.58 -18.13
C ILE A 206 -2.18 -3.37 -17.46
N MET A 207 -1.98 -3.90 -16.25
CA MET A 207 -0.71 -3.75 -15.54
C MET A 207 0.43 -4.49 -16.23
N MET A 208 0.17 -5.62 -16.90
CA MET A 208 1.16 -6.33 -17.74
C MET A 208 1.54 -5.51 -18.97
N LEU A 209 0.58 -4.88 -19.64
CA LEU A 209 0.80 -4.06 -20.83
C LEU A 209 1.45 -2.71 -20.53
N ILE A 210 1.06 -2.06 -19.42
CA ILE A 210 1.64 -0.77 -19.01
C ILE A 210 3.07 -0.96 -18.51
N GLY A 211 3.41 -2.13 -17.95
CA GLY A 211 4.73 -2.43 -17.39
C GLY A 211 5.09 -1.50 -16.23
N PRO A 212 5.94 -1.91 -15.27
CA PRO A 212 6.53 -0.93 -14.37
C PRO A 212 7.56 -0.12 -15.16
N ARG A 213 7.28 1.16 -15.43
CA ARG A 213 8.37 2.14 -15.43
C ARG A 213 8.81 2.20 -13.97
N MET A 214 10.05 1.84 -13.67
CA MET A 214 10.51 1.82 -12.29
C MET A 214 10.73 3.25 -11.84
N GLU A 215 9.69 3.92 -11.35
CA GLU A 215 9.79 5.31 -10.92
C GLU A 215 10.37 5.38 -9.51
N VAL A 216 11.66 5.70 -9.44
CA VAL A 216 12.43 5.84 -8.20
C VAL A 216 12.68 7.31 -8.02
N SER A 217 12.17 7.88 -6.93
CA SER A 217 12.40 9.28 -6.57
C SER A 217 12.99 9.40 -5.18
N GLY A 218 14.01 10.23 -5.03
CA GLY A 218 14.70 10.42 -3.76
C GLY A 218 15.57 11.67 -3.75
N THR A 219 15.87 12.16 -2.55
CA THR A 219 16.84 13.24 -2.33
C THR A 219 18.19 12.65 -1.95
N ASN A 220 19.24 12.99 -2.68
CA ASN A 220 20.60 12.55 -2.41
C ASN A 220 21.52 13.75 -2.22
N TYR A 221 22.48 13.61 -1.30
CA TYR A 221 23.57 14.57 -1.16
C TYR A 221 24.64 14.29 -2.22
N LEU A 222 25.36 15.34 -2.62
CA LEU A 222 26.58 15.14 -3.39
C LEU A 222 27.62 14.38 -2.56
N PRO A 223 28.40 13.48 -3.19
CA PRO A 223 29.43 12.71 -2.49
C PRO A 223 30.58 13.58 -1.97
N ASP A 224 30.72 14.80 -2.50
CA ASP A 224 31.76 15.74 -2.09
C ASP A 224 31.19 16.92 -1.32
N GLU A 225 31.96 17.44 -0.37
CA GLU A 225 31.69 18.70 0.33
C GLU A 225 31.90 19.90 -0.60
N LEU A 226 31.05 20.02 -1.62
CA LEU A 226 31.10 21.09 -2.61
C LEU A 226 30.14 22.23 -2.23
N TYR A 227 30.53 23.48 -2.51
CA TYR A 227 29.62 24.62 -2.46
C TYR A 227 29.07 24.89 -3.86
N LEU A 228 27.75 24.88 -4.02
CA LEU A 228 27.07 25.27 -5.27
C LEU A 228 26.39 26.63 -5.11
N SER A 229 26.59 27.52 -6.09
CA SER A 229 25.87 28.79 -6.15
C SER A 229 24.39 28.60 -6.51
N GLU A 230 23.58 29.64 -6.29
CA GLU A 230 22.16 29.64 -6.71
C GLU A 230 21.99 29.56 -8.24
N ASN A 231 23.04 29.82 -9.01
CA ASN A 231 23.02 29.76 -10.48
C ASN A 231 23.48 28.41 -11.04
N ALA A 232 23.81 27.45 -10.17
CA ALA A 232 24.22 26.12 -10.60
C ALA A 232 23.09 25.43 -11.38
N ALA A 233 23.44 24.79 -12.50
CA ALA A 233 22.49 24.09 -13.35
C ALA A 233 22.96 22.66 -13.65
N VAL A 234 22.00 21.73 -13.64
CA VAL A 234 22.24 20.33 -14.02
C VAL A 234 22.04 20.18 -15.52
N VAL A 235 23.02 19.57 -16.19
CA VAL A 235 22.98 19.22 -17.60
C VAL A 235 23.03 17.69 -17.72
N MET A 236 22.01 17.12 -18.35
CA MET A 236 21.84 15.67 -18.49
C MET A 236 21.22 15.37 -19.86
N GLU A 237 21.81 14.43 -20.61
CA GLU A 237 21.34 14.11 -21.97
C GLU A 237 20.13 13.15 -21.97
N GLN A 238 20.05 12.20 -21.02
CA GLN A 238 19.04 11.14 -20.98
C GLN A 238 17.88 11.44 -20.02
N THR A 239 17.16 12.54 -20.26
CA THR A 239 16.06 13.02 -19.40
C THR A 239 14.78 12.18 -19.44
N ASP A 240 14.67 11.28 -20.43
CA ASP A 240 13.54 10.36 -20.58
C ASP A 240 13.60 9.20 -19.58
N LYS A 241 14.80 8.82 -19.12
CA LYS A 241 15.04 7.70 -18.19
C LYS A 241 15.43 8.13 -16.80
N ALA A 242 16.14 9.24 -16.64
CA ALA A 242 16.52 9.78 -15.34
C ALA A 242 16.60 11.31 -15.38
N LYS A 243 16.28 11.95 -14.26
CA LYS A 243 16.26 13.40 -14.08
C LYS A 243 16.90 13.72 -12.74
N VAL A 244 17.80 14.69 -12.75
CA VAL A 244 18.45 15.23 -11.54
C VAL A 244 18.21 16.72 -11.50
N GLU A 245 17.72 17.22 -10.37
CA GLU A 245 17.44 18.64 -10.11
C GLU A 245 18.12 19.08 -8.82
N ILE A 246 18.59 20.32 -8.75
CA ILE A 246 19.11 20.88 -7.50
C ILE A 246 17.93 21.33 -6.65
N SER A 247 17.69 20.65 -5.53
CA SER A 247 16.64 20.99 -4.58
C SER A 247 17.08 22.05 -3.57
N GLN A 248 18.37 22.09 -3.24
CA GLN A 248 18.97 23.07 -2.33
C GLN A 248 20.42 23.34 -2.73
N SER A 249 20.77 24.62 -2.89
CA SER A 249 22.14 25.12 -3.12
C SER A 249 22.79 25.58 -1.80
N GLY A 250 24.12 25.74 -1.79
CA GLY A 250 24.90 26.15 -0.61
C GLY A 250 25.93 25.12 -0.14
N GLU A 251 26.29 25.16 1.14
CA GLU A 251 27.14 24.16 1.79
C GLU A 251 26.32 22.86 1.97
N MET A 252 26.73 21.78 1.30
CA MET A 252 25.99 20.50 1.14
C MET A 252 24.73 20.59 0.26
N PRO A 253 24.91 20.65 -1.07
CA PRO A 253 23.80 20.70 -2.00
C PRO A 253 22.98 19.40 -1.95
N VAL A 254 21.66 19.54 -2.07
CA VAL A 254 20.73 18.41 -2.14
C VAL A 254 20.21 18.30 -3.55
N LEU A 255 20.34 17.10 -4.13
CA LEU A 255 19.82 16.76 -5.43
C LEU A 255 18.53 15.96 -5.30
N TYR A 256 17.49 16.36 -6.02
CA TYR A 256 16.30 15.56 -6.25
C TYR A 256 16.49 14.72 -7.49
N VAL A 257 16.39 13.41 -7.33
CA VAL A 257 16.56 12.44 -8.41
C VAL A 257 15.21 11.78 -8.68
N THR A 258 14.85 11.66 -9.95
CA THR A 258 13.77 10.81 -10.45
C THR A 258 14.28 9.94 -11.57
N ALA A 259 14.03 8.65 -11.54
CA ALA A 259 14.40 7.76 -12.64
C ALA A 259 13.36 6.70 -12.89
N THR A 260 13.34 6.16 -14.10
CA THR A 260 12.33 5.21 -14.61
C THR A 260 12.91 3.87 -15.02
N ALA A 261 14.25 3.71 -15.00
CA ALA A 261 14.97 2.50 -15.37
C ALA A 261 16.29 2.34 -14.59
N LEU A 262 16.75 1.10 -14.36
CA LEU A 262 18.09 0.82 -13.81
C LEU A 262 19.19 1.20 -14.81
N GLY A 263 20.35 1.56 -14.30
CA GLY A 263 21.52 1.85 -15.09
C GLY A 263 22.37 2.96 -14.51
N GLU A 264 23.41 3.30 -15.26
CA GLU A 264 24.31 4.39 -14.96
C GLU A 264 23.98 5.55 -15.91
N TYR A 265 23.69 6.72 -15.33
CA TYR A 265 23.28 7.90 -16.07
C TYR A 265 24.25 9.05 -15.78
N PRO A 266 25.12 9.40 -16.73
CA PRO A 266 26.04 10.53 -16.56
C PRO A 266 25.27 11.85 -16.56
N PHE A 267 25.64 12.75 -15.65
CA PHE A 267 25.16 14.12 -15.60
C PHE A 267 26.29 15.06 -15.20
N SER A 268 26.15 16.34 -15.51
CA SER A 268 27.11 17.37 -15.14
C SER A 268 26.43 18.51 -14.40
N ILE A 269 27.13 19.10 -13.43
CA ILE A 269 26.70 20.33 -12.76
C ILE A 269 27.60 21.46 -13.25
N VAL A 270 27.00 22.49 -13.83
CA VAL A 270 27.70 23.70 -14.29
C VAL A 270 27.42 24.81 -13.29
N ASP A 271 28.48 25.35 -12.69
CA ASP A 271 28.42 26.47 -11.74
C ASP A 271 29.46 27.54 -12.15
N GLY A 272 28.98 28.55 -12.89
CA GLY A 272 29.83 29.56 -13.52
C GLY A 272 30.76 28.95 -14.59
N GLU A 273 32.07 29.09 -14.40
CA GLU A 273 33.10 28.52 -15.30
C GLU A 273 33.48 27.08 -14.93
N LYS A 274 33.00 26.56 -13.80
CA LYS A 274 33.33 25.21 -13.32
C LYS A 274 32.28 24.22 -13.78
N THR A 275 32.74 23.08 -14.28
CA THR A 275 31.89 21.94 -14.63
C THR A 275 32.34 20.73 -13.81
N TYR A 276 31.40 20.10 -13.12
CA TYR A 276 31.62 18.89 -12.33
C TYR A 276 30.88 17.72 -12.98
N HIS A 277 31.52 16.55 -13.04
CA HIS A 277 30.96 15.39 -13.73
C HIS A 277 30.59 14.29 -12.74
N TYR A 278 29.38 13.76 -12.86
CA TYR A 278 28.85 12.74 -11.96
C TYR A 278 28.17 11.63 -12.75
N ILE A 279 28.08 10.46 -12.13
CA ILE A 279 27.32 9.31 -12.60
C ILE A 279 26.24 9.01 -11.57
N LEU A 280 24.99 9.08 -11.99
CA LEU A 280 23.87 8.58 -11.21
C LEU A 280 23.77 7.07 -11.41
N VAL A 281 24.00 6.29 -10.36
CA VAL A 281 23.89 4.83 -10.39
C VAL A 281 22.57 4.43 -9.77
N ILE A 282 21.77 3.71 -10.54
CA ILE A 282 20.50 3.15 -10.09
C ILE A 282 20.59 1.65 -10.26
N ASP A 283 20.87 0.99 -9.14
CA ASP A 283 21.01 -0.45 -9.03
C ASP A 283 19.97 -1.03 -8.06
N GLU A 284 19.78 -2.34 -8.15
CA GLU A 284 18.89 -3.08 -7.26
C GLU A 284 19.80 -3.87 -6.32
N ASN A 285 19.72 -3.61 -5.01
CA ASN A 285 20.54 -4.34 -4.06
C ASN A 285 20.06 -5.79 -3.89
N ASP A 286 20.85 -6.63 -3.23
CA ASP A 286 20.55 -8.06 -3.01
C ASP A 286 19.20 -8.31 -2.31
N ASN A 287 18.62 -7.28 -1.68
CA ASN A 287 17.33 -7.33 -0.99
C ASN A 287 16.16 -6.80 -1.85
N GLY A 288 16.41 -6.35 -3.08
CA GLY A 288 15.38 -5.87 -4.00
C GLY A 288 14.88 -4.46 -3.76
N SER A 289 15.61 -3.67 -2.99
CA SER A 289 15.38 -2.23 -2.90
C SER A 289 16.24 -1.52 -3.94
N THR A 290 15.63 -0.62 -4.70
CA THR A 290 16.36 0.21 -5.64
C THR A 290 17.18 1.24 -4.88
N ARG A 291 18.49 1.21 -5.08
CA ARG A 291 19.43 2.14 -4.51
C ARG A 291 19.75 3.20 -5.56
N VAL A 292 19.91 4.43 -5.08
CA VAL A 292 20.27 5.59 -5.89
C VAL A 292 21.54 6.15 -5.30
N ASP A 293 22.66 5.96 -6.00
CA ASP A 293 23.94 6.52 -5.62
C ASP A 293 24.37 7.58 -6.63
N ILE A 294 25.16 8.55 -6.18
CA ILE A 294 25.81 9.54 -7.04
C ILE A 294 27.31 9.38 -6.85
N ILE A 295 28.01 9.07 -7.93
CA ILE A 295 29.46 8.85 -7.94
C ILE A 295 30.10 9.97 -8.74
N ARG A 296 31.23 10.48 -8.26
CA ARG A 296 32.05 11.44 -8.98
C ARG A 296 32.78 10.77 -10.15
N ALA A 297 32.72 11.38 -11.33
CA ALA A 297 33.30 10.83 -12.55
C ALA A 297 34.73 11.36 -12.84
N ASP A 298 35.17 12.38 -12.11
CA ASP A 298 36.48 13.04 -12.19
C ASP A 298 37.43 12.72 -11.03
#